data_AF-A0A081R4R5-F1
#
_entry.id   AF-A0A081R4R5-F1
#
_cell.length_a   1.000
_cell.length_b   1.000
_cell.length_c   1.000
_cell.angle_alpha   90.00
_cell.angle_beta   90.00
_cell.angle_gamma   90.00
#
_symmetry.space_group_name_H-M   'P 1'
#
loop_
_entity.id
_entity.type
_entity.pdbx_description
1 polymer ?
#
loop_
_entity_poly.entity_id
_entity_poly.type
_entity_poly.pdbx_seq_one_letter_code
_entity_poly.pdbx_strand_id
1 'polypeptide(L)'
;MALAASSGESWFGRWLGINVLWEIAVGVAGGWLIGKLFGWLTFRVPAETKLAKTGDGLIAIAATFFSYGVIEIFNCYGFLAVFITALTLRASHRDHDFHVQMHDLTEQFERLAMMILLLLFGGALVSGLLNALRPMDAVLVLILLLIVRPLTGLIALTGFSAAKVEKLTIAFFGIRGVGSFYYLAYGLNHMDVADPERLWAIVGLGALVSILVHGLTVTPAMRWLDHRQGRDPDAIGQSQ
;
A
#
# COMPACT_ATOMS: atom_id res chain seq x y z
N MET A 1 -24.60 -3.67 7.81
CA MET A 1 -24.33 -4.38 9.08
C MET A 1 -25.61 -4.66 9.88
N ALA A 2 -26.52 -3.69 10.11
CA ALA A 2 -27.75 -3.94 10.87
C ALA A 2 -28.88 -4.70 10.11
N LEU A 3 -28.93 -4.61 8.78
CA LEU A 3 -30.03 -5.19 7.98
C LEU A 3 -29.86 -6.69 7.70
N ALA A 4 -28.63 -7.23 7.69
CA ALA A 4 -28.34 -8.63 7.36
C ALA A 4 -28.53 -9.62 8.53
N ALA A 5 -28.64 -9.12 9.77
CA ALA A 5 -28.89 -9.96 10.94
C ALA A 5 -30.32 -10.53 11.00
N SER A 6 -31.21 -10.10 10.08
CA SER A 6 -32.64 -10.41 10.11
C SER A 6 -33.06 -11.58 9.21
N SER A 7 -32.18 -12.11 8.34
CA SER A 7 -32.60 -12.97 7.21
C SER A 7 -32.41 -14.48 7.37
N GLY A 8 -31.83 -15.00 8.46
CA GLY A 8 -31.73 -16.46 8.71
C GLY A 8 -30.86 -17.27 7.73
N GLU A 9 -30.40 -16.70 6.61
CA GLU A 9 -29.27 -17.22 5.84
C GLU A 9 -27.98 -17.06 6.64
N SER A 10 -27.06 -18.03 6.54
CA SER A 10 -25.73 -17.88 7.15
C SER A 10 -24.94 -16.83 6.39
N TRP A 11 -25.20 -15.55 6.66
CA TRP A 11 -24.47 -14.40 6.12
C TRP A 11 -22.96 -14.62 6.26
N PHE A 12 -22.54 -15.21 7.39
CA PHE A 12 -21.16 -15.56 7.67
C PHE A 12 -20.63 -16.65 6.75
N GLY A 13 -21.41 -17.71 6.48
CA GLY A 13 -21.02 -18.79 5.56
C GLY A 13 -20.91 -18.30 4.11
N ARG A 14 -21.83 -17.43 3.67
CA ARG A 14 -21.79 -16.81 2.35
C ARG A 14 -20.62 -15.82 2.23
N TRP A 15 -20.39 -15.00 3.25
CA TRP A 15 -19.26 -14.09 3.31
C TRP A 15 -17.93 -14.86 3.29
N LEU A 16 -17.78 -15.89 4.13
CA LEU A 16 -16.57 -16.71 4.18
C LEU A 16 -16.34 -17.49 2.89
N GLY A 17 -17.39 -18.08 2.31
CA GLY A 17 -17.29 -18.83 1.07
C GLY A 17 -16.97 -17.97 -0.14
N ILE A 18 -17.71 -16.87 -0.33
CA ILE A 18 -17.60 -16.01 -1.52
C ILE A 18 -16.49 -14.97 -1.33
N ASN A 19 -16.60 -14.13 -0.30
CA ASN A 19 -15.71 -12.99 -0.14
C ASN A 19 -14.32 -13.42 0.31
N VAL A 20 -14.22 -14.43 1.19
CA VAL A 20 -12.92 -14.87 1.67
C VAL A 20 -12.34 -15.96 0.77
N LEU A 21 -12.97 -17.13 0.67
CA LEU A 21 -12.34 -18.26 -0.02
C LEU A 21 -12.28 -18.06 -1.54
N TRP A 22 -13.42 -17.73 -2.17
CA TRP A 22 -13.51 -17.65 -3.63
C TRP A 22 -12.75 -16.45 -4.19
N GLU A 23 -13.01 -15.23 -3.71
CA GLU A 23 -12.34 -14.02 -4.23
C GLU A 23 -10.82 -14.05 -4.00
N ILE A 24 -10.34 -14.62 -2.88
CA ILE A 24 -8.90 -14.84 -2.65
C ILE A 24 -8.36 -15.89 -3.62
N ALA A 25 -9.04 -17.03 -3.78
CA ALA A 25 -8.59 -18.09 -4.69
C ALA A 25 -8.51 -17.61 -6.14
N VAL A 26 -9.51 -16.86 -6.60
CA VAL A 26 -9.53 -16.26 -7.95
C VAL A 26 -8.45 -15.18 -8.08
N GLY A 27 -8.28 -14.31 -7.08
CA GLY A 27 -7.23 -13.31 -7.09
C GLY A 27 -5.82 -13.92 -7.16
N VAL A 28 -5.57 -14.99 -6.40
CA VAL A 28 -4.30 -15.72 -6.40
C VAL A 28 -4.09 -16.46 -7.72
N ALA A 29 -5.06 -17.28 -8.16
CA ALA A 29 -4.94 -18.06 -9.39
C ALA A 29 -4.84 -17.15 -10.62
N GLY A 30 -5.66 -16.11 -10.69
CA GLY A 30 -5.66 -15.12 -11.75
C GLY A 30 -4.38 -14.32 -11.80
N GLY A 31 -3.92 -13.79 -10.66
CA GLY A 31 -2.64 -13.09 -10.58
C GLY A 31 -1.45 -13.98 -10.97
N TRP A 32 -1.47 -15.26 -10.58
CA TRP A 32 -0.44 -16.21 -10.97
C TRP A 32 -0.45 -16.49 -12.49
N LEU A 33 -1.63 -16.70 -13.09
CA LEU A 33 -1.77 -16.92 -14.53
C LEU A 33 -1.28 -15.70 -15.32
N ILE A 34 -1.69 -14.50 -14.92
CA ILE A 34 -1.31 -13.24 -15.58
C ILE A 34 0.19 -13.00 -15.42
N GLY A 35 0.75 -13.18 -14.22
CA GLY A 35 2.18 -13.05 -13.98
C GLY A 35 3.01 -14.03 -14.82
N LYS A 36 2.53 -15.27 -14.98
CA LYS A 36 3.16 -16.28 -15.85
C LYS A 36 3.05 -15.90 -17.33
N LEU A 37 1.92 -15.35 -17.76
CA LEU A 37 1.72 -14.86 -19.12
C LEU A 37 2.66 -13.70 -19.46
N PHE A 38 2.73 -12.69 -18.60
CA PHE A 38 3.62 -11.54 -18.79
C PHE A 38 5.08 -11.97 -18.73
N GLY A 39 5.45 -12.83 -17.77
CA GLY A 39 6.79 -13.43 -17.75
C GLY A 39 7.10 -14.13 -19.07
N TRP A 40 6.22 -15.01 -19.55
CA TRP A 40 6.40 -15.70 -20.83
C TRP A 40 6.51 -14.75 -22.03
N LEU A 41 5.67 -13.71 -22.10
CA LEU A 41 5.63 -12.74 -23.19
C LEU A 41 6.94 -11.93 -23.27
N THR A 42 7.49 -11.55 -22.12
CA THR A 42 8.78 -10.87 -22.02
C THR A 42 9.93 -11.74 -22.53
N PHE A 43 9.89 -13.07 -22.33
CA PHE A 43 11.04 -13.94 -22.63
C PHE A 43 10.98 -14.67 -23.97
N ARG A 44 9.79 -14.92 -24.54
CA ARG A 44 9.68 -15.64 -25.83
C ARG A 44 9.69 -14.76 -27.06
N VAL A 45 9.67 -13.43 -26.90
CA VAL A 45 9.79 -12.47 -28.01
C VAL A 45 11.26 -12.03 -28.10
N PRO A 46 12.01 -12.38 -29.17
CA PRO A 46 13.44 -12.10 -29.27
C PRO A 46 13.76 -10.60 -29.21
N ALA A 47 14.55 -10.20 -28.22
CA ALA A 47 14.94 -8.83 -27.94
C ALA A 47 16.11 -8.33 -28.81
N GLU A 48 16.01 -8.44 -30.14
CA GLU A 48 17.07 -7.98 -31.06
C GLU A 48 16.94 -6.51 -31.52
N THR A 49 15.88 -5.80 -31.12
CA THR A 49 15.74 -4.36 -31.45
C THR A 49 15.90 -3.48 -30.22
N LYS A 50 16.76 -2.45 -30.32
CA LYS A 50 17.09 -1.46 -29.26
C LYS A 50 15.88 -0.78 -28.57
N LEU A 51 14.67 -0.95 -29.09
CA LEU A 51 13.40 -0.55 -28.46
C LEU A 51 13.01 -1.40 -27.24
N ALA A 52 13.50 -2.65 -27.14
CA ALA A 52 13.23 -3.52 -26.00
C ALA A 52 13.78 -2.95 -24.68
N LYS A 53 14.93 -2.25 -24.72
CA LYS A 53 15.56 -1.61 -23.55
C LYS A 53 14.76 -0.44 -22.95
N THR A 54 13.73 0.08 -23.64
CA THR A 54 12.85 1.15 -23.11
C THR A 54 11.49 0.60 -22.68
N GLY A 55 11.09 -0.57 -23.19
CA GLY A 55 9.79 -1.19 -22.92
C GLY A 55 9.72 -1.93 -21.58
N ASP A 56 10.86 -2.35 -21.03
CA ASP A 56 10.95 -3.22 -19.86
C ASP A 56 10.24 -2.65 -18.62
N GLY A 57 10.40 -1.36 -18.34
CA GLY A 57 9.73 -0.71 -17.21
C GLY A 57 8.21 -0.53 -17.40
N LEU A 58 7.76 -0.34 -18.63
CA LEU A 58 6.33 -0.19 -18.94
C LEU A 58 5.56 -1.50 -18.77
N ILE A 59 6.24 -2.64 -18.88
CA ILE A 59 5.66 -3.98 -18.64
C ILE A 59 5.14 -4.10 -17.21
N ALA A 60 5.82 -3.53 -16.21
CA ALA A 60 5.37 -3.56 -14.82
C ALA A 60 4.02 -2.86 -14.65
N ILE A 61 3.89 -1.70 -15.29
CA ILE A 61 2.68 -0.87 -15.24
C ILE A 61 1.55 -1.54 -16.03
N ALA A 62 1.85 -2.08 -17.22
CA ALA A 62 0.89 -2.83 -18.02
C ALA A 62 0.39 -4.06 -17.27
N ALA A 63 1.28 -4.85 -16.67
CA ALA A 63 0.91 -6.01 -15.87
C ALA A 63 0.06 -5.62 -14.65
N THR A 64 0.39 -4.49 -14.00
CA THR A 64 -0.40 -3.94 -12.88
C THR A 64 -1.82 -3.60 -13.32
N PHE A 65 -1.99 -2.75 -14.34
CA PHE A 65 -3.33 -2.35 -14.80
C PHE A 65 -4.12 -3.52 -15.40
N PHE A 66 -3.45 -4.40 -16.16
CA PHE A 66 -4.10 -5.56 -16.77
C PHE A 66 -4.56 -6.57 -15.71
N SER A 67 -3.71 -6.91 -14.74
CA SER A 67 -4.09 -7.84 -13.68
C SER A 67 -5.19 -7.27 -12.80
N TYR A 68 -5.12 -5.99 -12.43
CA TYR A 68 -6.20 -5.33 -11.71
C TYR A 68 -7.50 -5.37 -12.51
N GLY A 69 -7.48 -4.87 -13.75
CA GLY A 69 -8.68 -4.74 -14.57
C GLY A 69 -9.36 -6.08 -14.87
N VAL A 70 -8.60 -7.12 -15.23
CA VAL A 70 -9.16 -8.44 -15.53
C VAL A 70 -9.84 -9.04 -14.30
N ILE A 71 -9.20 -8.98 -13.14
CA ILE A 71 -9.74 -9.59 -11.91
C ILE A 71 -10.88 -8.78 -11.31
N GLU A 72 -10.84 -7.46 -11.45
CA GLU A 72 -11.92 -6.57 -11.04
C GLU A 72 -13.21 -6.83 -11.87
N ILE A 73 -13.10 -7.16 -13.17
CA ILE A 73 -14.27 -7.54 -14.00
C ILE A 73 -14.98 -8.76 -13.43
N PHE A 74 -14.26 -9.68 -12.78
CA PHE A 74 -14.83 -10.82 -12.08
C PHE A 74 -15.33 -10.50 -10.65
N ASN A 75 -15.36 -9.22 -10.26
CA ASN A 75 -15.68 -8.74 -8.92
C ASN A 75 -14.83 -9.41 -7.83
N CYS A 76 -13.56 -9.68 -8.14
CA CYS A 76 -12.60 -10.30 -7.22
C CYS A 76 -11.50 -9.30 -6.85
N TYR A 77 -10.68 -9.63 -5.85
CA TYR A 77 -9.65 -8.72 -5.32
C TYR A 77 -8.54 -8.38 -6.33
N GLY A 78 -8.70 -7.29 -7.08
CA GLY A 78 -7.71 -6.80 -8.04
C GLY A 78 -6.34 -6.49 -7.42
N PHE A 79 -6.29 -5.87 -6.23
CA PHE A 79 -5.01 -5.61 -5.54
C PHE A 79 -4.23 -6.88 -5.20
N LEU A 80 -4.94 -7.92 -4.74
CA LEU A 80 -4.33 -9.20 -4.45
C LEU A 80 -3.76 -9.82 -5.72
N ALA A 81 -4.50 -9.75 -6.83
CA ALA A 81 -4.03 -10.24 -8.11
C ALA A 81 -2.79 -9.50 -8.62
N VAL A 82 -2.75 -8.17 -8.50
CA VAL A 82 -1.56 -7.36 -8.83
C VAL A 82 -0.35 -7.83 -8.01
N PHE A 83 -0.54 -8.01 -6.70
CA PHE A 83 0.53 -8.46 -5.80
C PHE A 83 1.07 -9.84 -6.20
N ILE A 84 0.18 -10.79 -6.48
CA ILE A 84 0.57 -12.14 -6.92
C ILE A 84 1.20 -12.13 -8.32
N THR A 85 0.72 -11.25 -9.21
CA THR A 85 1.30 -11.02 -10.55
C THR A 85 2.74 -10.54 -10.41
N ALA A 86 3.00 -9.55 -9.56
CA ALA A 86 4.34 -9.03 -9.30
C ALA A 86 5.27 -10.09 -8.70
N LEU A 87 4.79 -10.89 -7.74
CA LEU A 87 5.56 -12.00 -7.16
C LEU A 87 5.91 -13.07 -8.21
N THR A 88 4.95 -13.43 -9.07
CA THR A 88 5.14 -14.45 -10.10
C THR A 88 6.08 -13.96 -11.21
N LEU A 89 5.96 -12.70 -11.60
CA LEU A 89 6.86 -12.06 -12.56
C LEU A 89 8.28 -11.99 -11.99
N ARG A 90 8.44 -11.57 -10.73
CA ARG A 90 9.74 -11.57 -10.02
C ARG A 90 10.33 -12.96 -9.87
N ALA A 91 9.51 -13.99 -9.64
CA ALA A 91 9.97 -15.37 -9.54
C ALA A 91 10.41 -15.96 -10.88
N SER A 92 9.95 -15.41 -12.01
CA SER A 92 10.18 -15.98 -13.32
C SER A 92 11.63 -15.85 -13.79
N HIS A 93 12.39 -14.82 -13.39
CA HIS A 93 13.86 -14.71 -13.57
C HIS A 93 14.46 -13.88 -12.43
N ARG A 94 15.53 -14.34 -11.77
CA ARG A 94 16.18 -13.66 -10.64
C ARG A 94 17.40 -12.80 -11.01
N ASP A 95 17.86 -12.85 -12.25
CA ASP A 95 19.08 -12.18 -12.71
C ASP A 95 18.81 -11.25 -13.90
N HIS A 96 19.44 -10.05 -13.86
CA HIS A 96 19.55 -8.98 -14.88
C HIS A 96 18.74 -7.67 -14.73
N ASP A 97 19.33 -6.60 -15.28
CA ASP A 97 18.96 -5.17 -15.31
C ASP A 97 17.48 -4.84 -15.56
N PHE A 98 16.71 -5.81 -16.06
CA PHE A 98 15.25 -5.73 -16.26
C PHE A 98 14.48 -5.38 -14.98
N HIS A 99 14.83 -5.99 -13.84
CA HIS A 99 14.15 -5.68 -12.56
C HIS A 99 14.46 -4.27 -12.07
N VAL A 100 15.69 -3.80 -12.31
CA VAL A 100 16.11 -2.46 -11.93
C VAL A 100 15.31 -1.43 -12.73
N GLN A 101 15.19 -1.62 -14.05
CA GLN A 101 14.40 -0.73 -14.91
C GLN A 101 12.90 -0.75 -14.59
N MET A 102 12.33 -1.92 -14.29
CA MET A 102 10.95 -2.05 -13.80
C MET A 102 10.72 -1.32 -12.48
N HIS A 103 11.65 -1.49 -11.56
CA HIS A 103 11.59 -0.84 -10.26
C HIS A 103 11.72 0.68 -10.41
N ASP A 104 12.69 1.17 -11.18
CA ASP A 104 12.93 2.59 -11.42
C ASP A 104 11.72 3.29 -12.04
N LEU A 105 11.09 2.68 -13.05
CA LEU A 105 9.88 3.24 -13.66
C LEU A 105 8.70 3.21 -12.69
N THR A 106 8.52 2.10 -11.96
CA THR A 106 7.44 2.00 -10.97
C THR A 106 7.63 3.02 -9.85
N GLU A 107 8.86 3.22 -9.37
CA GLU A 107 9.20 4.22 -8.36
C GLU A 107 8.95 5.64 -8.89
N GLN A 108 9.34 5.93 -10.14
CA GLN A 108 9.05 7.22 -10.77
C GLN A 108 7.55 7.49 -10.83
N PHE A 109 6.75 6.50 -11.25
CA PHE A 109 5.30 6.61 -11.27
C PHE A 109 4.71 6.79 -9.87
N GLU A 110 5.19 6.04 -8.88
CA GLU A 110 4.79 6.18 -7.47
C GLU A 110 5.10 7.58 -6.96
N ARG A 111 6.30 8.08 -7.22
CA ARG A 111 6.76 9.41 -6.80
C ARG A 111 5.94 10.52 -7.44
N LEU A 112 5.63 10.43 -8.73
CA LEU A 112 4.76 11.38 -9.42
C LEU A 112 3.34 11.35 -8.84
N ALA A 113 2.78 10.15 -8.64
CA ALA A 113 1.45 10.00 -8.05
C ALA A 113 1.39 10.58 -6.61
N MET A 114 2.43 10.35 -5.80
CA MET A 114 2.56 10.93 -4.48
C MET A 114 2.68 12.45 -4.51
N MET A 115 3.47 13.02 -5.44
CA MET A 115 3.59 14.47 -5.59
C MET A 115 2.23 15.11 -5.92
N ILE A 116 1.49 14.53 -6.86
CA ILE A 116 0.15 15.00 -7.23
C ILE A 116 -0.80 14.89 -6.04
N LEU A 117 -0.81 13.73 -5.36
CA LEU A 117 -1.66 13.51 -4.20
C LEU A 117 -1.35 14.52 -3.08
N LEU A 118 -0.08 14.75 -2.76
CA LEU A 118 0.35 15.69 -1.73
C LEU A 118 -0.01 17.13 -2.11
N LEU A 119 0.12 17.51 -3.37
CA LEU A 119 -0.29 18.83 -3.86
C LEU A 119 -1.80 19.04 -3.71
N LEU A 120 -2.60 18.07 -4.16
CA LEU A 120 -4.07 18.12 -4.03
C LEU A 120 -4.50 18.10 -2.56
N PHE A 121 -3.83 17.30 -1.73
CA PHE A 121 -4.08 17.25 -0.30
C PHE A 121 -3.74 18.57 0.39
N GLY A 122 -2.61 19.19 0.05
CA GLY A 122 -2.25 20.53 0.53
C GLY A 122 -3.28 21.59 0.13
N GLY A 123 -3.76 21.55 -1.12
CA GLY A 123 -4.86 22.41 -1.57
C GLY A 123 -6.14 22.19 -0.78
N ALA A 124 -6.52 20.93 -0.53
CA ALA A 124 -7.69 20.58 0.27
C ALA A 124 -7.58 21.08 1.71
N LEU A 125 -6.39 21.01 2.32
CA LEU A 125 -6.16 21.55 3.67
C LEU A 125 -6.42 23.06 3.72
N VAL A 126 -5.93 23.81 2.73
CA VAL A 126 -6.13 25.26 2.64
C VAL A 126 -7.58 25.62 2.34
N SER A 127 -8.30 24.80 1.56
CA SER A 127 -9.73 25.00 1.29
C SER A 127 -10.65 24.64 2.47
N GLY A 128 -10.10 24.23 3.61
CA GLY A 128 -10.86 23.98 4.83
C GLY A 128 -11.30 22.53 5.01
N LEU A 129 -10.57 21.54 4.46
CA LEU A 129 -10.83 20.10 4.67
C LEU A 129 -11.03 19.74 6.16
N LEU A 130 -10.35 20.44 7.07
CA LEU A 130 -10.40 20.17 8.50
C LEU A 130 -11.60 20.83 9.22
N ASN A 131 -12.41 21.64 8.54
CA ASN A 131 -13.52 22.39 9.14
C ASN A 131 -14.66 21.48 9.64
N ALA A 132 -14.84 20.32 9.02
CA ALA A 132 -15.85 19.34 9.42
C ALA A 132 -15.45 18.53 10.69
N LEU A 133 -14.25 18.74 11.24
CA LEU A 133 -13.78 18.01 12.41
C LEU A 133 -14.45 18.45 13.69
N ARG A 134 -14.74 17.45 14.53
CA ARG A 134 -15.08 17.66 15.94
C ARG A 134 -13.82 17.48 16.79
N PRO A 135 -13.71 18.13 17.96
CA PRO A 135 -12.57 17.93 18.86
C PRO A 135 -12.32 16.46 19.22
N MET A 136 -13.38 15.67 19.32
CA MET A 136 -13.31 14.24 19.60
C MET A 136 -12.65 13.43 18.47
N ASP A 137 -12.73 13.91 17.22
CA ASP A 137 -12.11 13.27 16.06
C ASP A 137 -10.59 13.38 16.10
N ALA A 138 -10.05 14.47 16.65
CA ALA A 138 -8.62 14.61 16.87
C ALA A 138 -8.08 13.58 17.87
N VAL A 139 -8.82 13.34 18.95
CA VAL A 139 -8.49 12.30 19.94
C VAL A 139 -8.55 10.92 19.30
N LEU A 140 -9.58 10.64 18.50
CA LEU A 140 -9.71 9.39 17.75
C LEU A 140 -8.50 9.17 16.83
N VAL A 141 -8.11 10.17 16.05
CA VAL A 141 -6.95 10.08 15.15
C VAL A 141 -5.66 9.82 15.93
N LEU A 142 -5.48 10.46 17.08
CA LEU A 142 -4.32 10.24 17.93
C LEU A 142 -4.27 8.81 18.48
N ILE A 143 -5.41 8.27 18.94
CA ILE A 143 -5.54 6.88 19.39
C ILE A 143 -5.22 5.92 18.23
N LEU A 144 -5.75 6.16 17.04
CA LEU A 144 -5.47 5.35 15.86
C LEU A 144 -3.99 5.36 15.49
N LEU A 145 -3.30 6.49 15.66
CA LEU A 145 -1.88 6.66 15.36
C LEU A 145 -0.94 6.07 16.40
N LEU A 146 -1.18 6.35 17.68
CA LEU A 146 -0.26 6.04 18.76
C LEU A 146 -0.53 4.71 19.45
N ILE A 147 -1.75 4.18 19.35
CA ILE A 147 -2.16 2.96 20.06
C ILE A 147 -2.50 1.86 19.08
N VAL A 148 -3.56 2.06 18.29
CA VAL A 148 -4.07 1.00 17.40
C VAL A 148 -2.99 0.55 16.44
N ARG A 149 -2.30 1.50 15.82
CA ARG A 149 -1.29 1.21 14.82
C ARG A 149 -0.06 0.46 15.37
N PRO A 150 0.63 0.90 16.44
CA PRO A 150 1.73 0.12 17.01
C PRO A 150 1.29 -1.27 17.46
N LEU A 151 0.09 -1.40 18.03
CA LEU A 151 -0.46 -2.70 18.41
C LEU A 151 -0.66 -3.59 17.20
N THR A 152 -1.32 -3.12 16.14
CA THR A 152 -1.53 -3.90 14.92
C THR A 152 -0.21 -4.26 14.23
N GLY A 153 0.78 -3.37 14.25
CA GLY A 153 2.11 -3.64 13.69
C GLY A 153 2.87 -4.69 14.50
N LEU A 154 2.81 -4.63 15.84
CA LEU A 154 3.42 -5.65 16.70
C LEU A 154 2.75 -7.01 16.57
N ILE A 155 1.42 -7.03 16.43
CA ILE A 155 0.65 -8.25 16.13
C ILE A 155 1.07 -8.81 14.76
N ALA A 156 1.20 -7.96 13.73
CA ALA A 156 1.65 -8.42 12.41
C ALA A 156 3.10 -8.97 12.42
N LEU A 157 3.93 -8.51 13.37
CA LEU A 157 5.32 -8.98 13.54
C LEU A 157 5.45 -10.14 14.54
N THR A 158 4.34 -10.74 15.00
CA THR A 158 4.41 -11.99 15.77
C THR A 158 4.96 -13.10 14.88
N GLY A 159 6.05 -13.74 15.32
CA GLY A 159 6.76 -14.76 14.53
C GLY A 159 7.99 -14.27 13.78
N PHE A 160 8.18 -12.95 13.60
CA PHE A 160 9.41 -12.40 13.03
C PHE A 160 10.52 -12.34 14.09
N SER A 161 11.73 -12.82 13.78
CA SER A 161 12.87 -12.76 14.71
C SER A 161 13.58 -11.41 14.58
N ALA A 162 13.24 -10.46 15.43
CA ALA A 162 13.85 -9.13 15.50
C ALA A 162 13.82 -8.59 16.93
N ALA A 163 14.71 -7.65 17.25
CA ALA A 163 14.74 -7.01 18.56
C ALA A 163 13.43 -6.25 18.82
N LYS A 164 12.98 -6.20 20.09
CA LYS A 164 11.72 -5.52 20.45
C LYS A 164 11.70 -4.05 19.99
N VAL A 165 12.85 -3.39 20.07
CA VAL A 165 13.01 -1.99 19.62
C VAL A 165 12.84 -1.88 18.11
N GLU A 166 13.43 -2.79 17.33
CA GLU A 166 13.30 -2.83 15.87
C GLU A 166 11.84 -3.06 15.45
N LYS A 167 11.16 -4.03 16.10
CA LYS A 167 9.73 -4.28 15.84
C LYS A 167 8.87 -3.05 16.15
N LEU A 168 9.16 -2.35 17.24
CA LEU A 168 8.45 -1.14 17.62
C LEU A 168 8.71 -0.01 16.62
N THR A 169 9.95 0.16 16.15
CA THR A 169 10.31 1.12 15.11
C THR A 169 9.53 0.82 13.82
N ILE A 170 9.53 -0.43 13.35
CA ILE A 170 8.78 -0.83 12.14
C ILE A 170 7.28 -0.55 12.31
N ALA A 171 6.69 -0.96 13.43
CA ALA A 171 5.28 -0.76 13.73
C ALA A 171 4.89 0.73 13.81
N PHE A 172 5.78 1.57 14.35
CA PHE A 172 5.55 2.99 14.55
C PHE A 172 5.84 3.86 13.31
N PHE A 173 6.80 3.48 12.45
CA PHE A 173 7.28 4.33 11.35
C PHE A 173 6.80 3.97 9.94
N GLY A 174 6.09 2.86 9.72
CA GLY A 174 5.40 2.59 8.43
C GLY A 174 4.70 3.84 7.81
N ILE A 175 5.04 4.17 6.59
CA ILE A 175 4.54 5.41 5.97
C ILE A 175 3.02 5.26 5.77
N ARG A 176 2.22 6.17 6.35
CA ARG A 176 0.81 6.29 5.96
C ARG A 176 0.74 7.07 4.66
N GLY A 177 -0.12 6.65 3.75
CA GLY A 177 -0.22 7.32 2.47
C GLY A 177 -1.46 6.94 1.68
N VAL A 178 -1.24 6.87 0.38
CA VAL A 178 -2.22 6.76 -0.72
C VAL A 178 -3.37 5.78 -0.43
N GLY A 179 -3.10 4.64 0.19
CA GLY A 179 -4.11 3.62 0.48
C GLY A 179 -5.27 4.10 1.35
N SER A 180 -5.03 5.00 2.32
CA SER A 180 -6.12 5.51 3.18
C SER A 180 -7.10 6.38 2.40
N PHE A 181 -6.58 7.20 1.49
CA PHE A 181 -7.40 8.00 0.58
C PHE A 181 -8.14 7.12 -0.43
N TYR A 182 -7.47 6.09 -0.97
CA TYR A 182 -8.11 5.11 -1.84
C TYR A 182 -9.30 4.44 -1.15
N TYR A 183 -9.12 3.86 0.04
CA TYR A 183 -10.21 3.14 0.71
C TYR A 183 -11.35 4.06 1.14
N LEU A 184 -11.04 5.30 1.53
CA LEU A 184 -12.07 6.29 1.79
C LEU A 184 -12.88 6.59 0.53
N ALA A 185 -12.20 6.91 -0.58
CA ALA A 185 -12.87 7.20 -1.85
C ALA A 185 -13.67 5.99 -2.34
N TYR A 186 -13.08 4.79 -2.30
CA TYR A 186 -13.74 3.55 -2.68
C TYR A 186 -15.01 3.33 -1.85
N GLY A 187 -14.90 3.43 -0.52
CA GLY A 187 -16.04 3.32 0.40
C GLY A 187 -17.14 4.29 0.03
N LEU A 188 -16.84 5.59 0.01
CA LEU A 188 -17.81 6.66 -0.30
C LEU A 188 -18.48 6.52 -1.67
N ASN A 189 -17.84 5.88 -2.65
CA ASN A 189 -18.44 5.63 -3.97
C ASN A 189 -19.37 4.40 -3.99
N HIS A 190 -19.22 3.48 -3.03
CA HIS A 190 -19.98 2.22 -2.98
C HIS A 190 -21.02 2.18 -1.85
N MET A 191 -21.01 3.14 -0.94
CA MET A 191 -21.93 3.18 0.19
C MET A 191 -22.45 4.59 0.43
N ASP A 192 -23.73 4.67 0.77
CA ASP A 192 -24.34 5.93 1.20
C ASP A 192 -23.90 6.22 2.65
N VAL A 193 -23.26 7.37 2.84
CA VAL A 193 -22.70 7.80 4.13
C VAL A 193 -23.27 9.14 4.49
N ALA A 194 -23.79 9.23 5.71
CA ALA A 194 -24.46 10.44 6.20
C ALA A 194 -23.54 11.68 6.30
N ASP A 195 -22.24 11.49 6.54
CA ASP A 195 -21.28 12.58 6.74
C ASP A 195 -19.92 12.29 6.07
N PRO A 196 -19.86 12.37 4.72
CA PRO A 196 -18.64 12.07 3.97
C PRO A 196 -17.53 13.10 4.21
N GLU A 197 -17.91 14.38 4.43
CA GLU A 197 -16.97 15.47 4.68
C GLU A 197 -16.16 15.26 5.96
N ARG A 198 -16.82 14.82 7.04
CA ARG A 198 -16.12 14.50 8.29
C ARG A 198 -15.17 13.31 8.14
N LEU A 199 -15.49 12.31 7.31
CA LEU A 199 -14.58 11.20 7.05
C LEU A 199 -13.33 11.65 6.28
N TRP A 200 -13.51 12.50 5.27
CA TRP A 200 -12.39 13.16 4.56
C TRP A 200 -11.53 13.97 5.52
N ALA A 201 -12.15 14.70 6.45
CA ALA A 201 -11.45 15.48 7.45
C ALA A 201 -10.66 14.60 8.45
N ILE A 202 -11.23 13.47 8.90
CA ILE A 202 -10.57 12.51 9.80
C ILE A 202 -9.37 11.85 9.13
N VAL A 203 -9.54 11.34 7.90
CA VAL A 203 -8.45 10.73 7.13
C VAL A 203 -7.38 11.78 6.80
N GLY A 204 -7.79 12.99 6.45
CA GLY A 204 -6.90 14.12 6.22
C GLY A 204 -6.08 14.49 7.45
N LEU A 205 -6.71 14.61 8.63
CA LEU A 205 -5.99 14.85 9.89
C LEU A 205 -5.01 13.72 10.19
N GLY A 206 -5.43 12.46 9.99
CA GLY A 206 -4.56 11.30 10.18
C GLY A 206 -3.35 11.27 9.24
N ALA A 207 -3.53 11.67 7.98
CA ALA A 207 -2.45 11.82 7.01
C ALA A 207 -1.51 12.98 7.40
N LEU A 208 -2.07 14.15 7.75
CA LEU A 208 -1.31 15.33 8.16
C LEU A 208 -0.43 15.04 9.38
N VAL A 209 -1.01 14.50 10.46
CA VAL A 209 -0.25 14.15 11.67
C VAL A 209 0.80 13.09 11.35
N SER A 210 0.49 12.09 10.52
CA SER A 210 1.48 11.08 10.13
C SER A 210 2.65 11.66 9.34
N ILE A 211 2.40 12.56 8.39
CA ILE A 211 3.43 13.22 7.58
C ILE A 211 4.32 14.08 8.48
N LEU A 212 3.73 14.86 9.39
CA LEU A 212 4.46 15.71 10.33
C LEU A 212 5.30 14.89 11.32
N VAL A 213 4.69 13.89 11.96
CA VAL A 213 5.39 13.01 12.91
C VAL A 213 6.52 12.26 12.20
N HIS A 214 6.27 11.69 11.03
CA HIS A 214 7.30 10.96 10.29
C HIS A 214 8.43 11.91 9.82
N GLY A 215 8.09 13.03 9.19
CA GLY A 215 9.05 14.00 8.68
C GLY A 215 9.97 14.59 9.75
N LEU A 216 9.46 14.81 10.97
CA LEU A 216 10.25 15.34 12.09
C LEU A 216 11.02 14.26 12.86
N THR A 217 10.51 13.01 12.90
CA THR A 217 10.98 12.00 13.87
C THR A 217 11.87 10.93 13.25
N VAL A 218 11.82 10.69 11.93
CA VAL A 218 12.56 9.58 11.29
C VAL A 218 14.07 9.72 11.43
N THR A 219 14.63 10.86 11.06
CA THR A 219 16.08 11.09 11.10
C THR A 219 16.67 10.92 12.51
N PRO A 220 16.10 11.54 13.58
CA PRO A 220 16.62 11.31 14.93
C PRO A 220 16.38 9.88 15.44
N ALA A 221 15.24 9.26 15.09
CA ALA A 221 14.93 7.91 15.54
C ALA A 221 15.85 6.84 14.93
N MET A 222 16.17 6.95 13.64
CA MET A 222 17.11 6.05 12.97
C MET A 222 18.52 6.19 13.54
N ARG A 223 19.00 7.42 13.74
CA ARG A 223 20.29 7.66 14.40
C ARG A 223 20.36 7.02 15.79
N TRP A 224 19.31 7.17 16.60
CA TRP A 224 19.26 6.57 17.93
C TRP A 224 19.27 5.02 17.89
N LEU A 225 18.60 4.42 16.91
CA LEU A 225 18.60 2.97 16.72
C LEU A 225 19.98 2.46 16.29
N ASP A 226 20.64 3.14 15.35
CA ASP A 226 21.97 2.79 14.86
C ASP A 226 23.02 2.84 15.97
N HIS A 227 23.00 3.89 16.79
CA HIS A 227 23.87 4.01 17.98
C HIS A 227 23.65 2.86 18.97
N ARG A 228 22.40 2.42 19.18
CA ARG A 228 22.10 1.27 20.06
C ARG A 228 22.53 -0.07 19.48
N GLN A 229 22.66 -0.18 18.16
CA GLN A 229 23.15 -1.39 17.48
C GLN A 229 24.67 -1.38 17.30
N GLY A 230 25.38 -0.33 17.75
CA GLY A 230 26.82 -0.19 17.57
C GLY A 230 27.22 0.02 16.11
N ARG A 231 26.29 0.47 15.26
CA ARG A 231 26.54 0.85 13.87
C ARG A 231 26.78 2.35 13.88
N ASP A 232 27.98 2.79 13.52
CA ASP A 232 28.29 4.21 13.41
C ASP A 232 27.56 4.78 12.17
N PRO A 233 26.56 5.67 12.35
CA PRO A 233 25.83 6.23 11.22
C PRO A 233 26.69 7.16 10.36
N ASP A 234 27.84 7.64 10.86
CA ASP A 234 28.72 8.58 10.17
C ASP A 234 29.91 7.90 9.46
N ALA A 235 30.10 6.58 9.66
CA ALA A 235 31.19 5.82 9.03
C ALA A 235 31.04 5.64 7.50
N ILE A 236 29.83 5.79 6.95
CA ILE A 236 29.56 5.70 5.50
C ILE A 236 30.05 6.96 4.76
N GLY A 237 30.32 8.06 5.47
CA GLY A 237 30.71 9.35 4.90
C GLY A 237 32.22 9.61 4.79
N GLN A 238 33.09 8.71 5.22
CA GLN A 238 34.56 8.94 5.27
C GLN A 238 35.38 8.10 4.28
N SER A 239 34.75 7.41 3.34
CA SER A 239 35.43 6.71 2.25
C SER A 239 35.15 7.32 0.89
N GLN A 240 35.53 8.59 0.70
CA GLN A 240 35.98 9.15 -0.58
C GLN A 240 37.03 10.23 -0.32
#